data_AF-A0A0L8GUS6-F1
#
_entry.id   AF-A0A0L8GUS6-F1
#
_cell.length_a   1.000
_cell.length_b   1.000
_cell.length_c   1.000
_cell.angle_alpha   90.00
_cell.angle_beta   90.00
_cell.angle_gamma   90.00
#
_symmetry.space_group_name_H-M   'P 1'
#
loop_
_entity.id
_entity.type
_entity.pdbx_description
1 polymer ?
#
loop_
_entity_poly.entity_id
_entity_poly.type
_entity_poly.pdbx_seq_one_letter_code
_entity_poly.pdbx_strand_id
1 'polypeptide(L)'
;MSVPFSNTKLRVPLGFEALLEGFAREVLRSQPQSIVQFGAMYFTNLLKLQKKSLLKTEADIRMRYRMMPVFVILPVFSTRFKLEAYKTAKS
;
A
#
# COMPACT_ATOMS: atom_id res chain seq x y z
N MET A 1 5.35 -6.62 -33.28
CA MET A 1 5.17 -5.46 -32.39
C MET A 1 3.75 -4.96 -32.56
N SER A 2 2.85 -5.23 -31.60
CA SER A 2 1.46 -4.73 -31.66
C SER A 2 1.42 -3.31 -31.10
N VAL A 3 1.01 -2.36 -31.92
CA VAL A 3 0.79 -0.96 -31.51
C VAL A 3 -0.54 -0.93 -30.75
N PRO A 4 -0.61 -0.35 -29.54
CA PRO A 4 -1.87 -0.36 -28.78
C PRO A 4 -2.89 0.57 -29.45
N PHE A 5 -3.83 0.00 -30.20
CA PHE A 5 -4.92 0.68 -30.90
C PHE A 5 -6.10 0.99 -29.96
N SER A 6 -5.85 1.49 -28.75
CA SER A 6 -6.93 2.06 -27.94
C SER A 6 -6.49 3.39 -27.37
N ASN A 7 -7.01 4.45 -27.99
CA ASN A 7 -7.02 5.80 -27.44
C ASN A 7 -8.03 5.85 -26.28
N THR A 8 -7.70 5.19 -25.17
CA THR A 8 -8.52 5.21 -23.95
C THR A 8 -7.71 5.87 -22.85
N LYS A 9 -8.22 6.99 -22.33
CA LYS A 9 -7.65 7.70 -21.15
C LYS A 9 -7.58 6.82 -19.89
N LEU A 10 -8.20 5.64 -19.93
CA LEU A 10 -8.26 4.69 -18.84
C LEU A 10 -7.07 3.73 -18.96
N ARG A 11 -6.10 3.89 -18.04
CA ARG A 11 -5.00 2.96 -17.83
C ARG A 11 -5.33 2.04 -16.67
N VAL A 12 -4.98 0.76 -16.81
CA VAL A 12 -5.07 -0.21 -15.72
C VAL A 12 -4.04 0.19 -14.64
N PRO A 13 -4.43 0.25 -13.36
CA PRO A 13 -3.50 0.54 -12.28
C PRO A 13 -2.40 -0.53 -12.18
N LEU A 14 -1.21 -0.10 -11.80
CA LEU A 14 -0.08 -0.99 -11.52
C LEU A 14 -0.46 -2.02 -10.45
N GLY A 15 -0.16 -3.29 -10.70
CA GLY A 15 -0.44 -4.39 -9.77
C GLY A 15 -1.88 -4.94 -9.81
N PHE A 16 -2.80 -4.35 -10.60
CA PHE A 16 -4.17 -4.86 -10.72
C PHE A 16 -4.21 -6.27 -11.32
N GLU A 17 -3.37 -6.55 -12.31
CA GLU A 17 -3.24 -7.87 -12.94
C GLU A 17 -2.86 -8.95 -11.92
N ALA A 18 -1.81 -8.70 -11.12
CA ALA A 18 -1.37 -9.64 -10.08
C ALA A 18 -2.46 -9.89 -9.02
N LEU A 19 -3.27 -8.87 -8.72
CA LEU A 19 -4.39 -8.96 -7.78
C LEU A 19 -5.49 -9.90 -8.31
N LEU A 20 -5.84 -9.76 -9.59
CA LEU A 20 -6.81 -10.63 -10.26
C LEU A 20 -6.26 -12.05 -10.45
N GLU A 21 -4.98 -12.19 -10.78
CA GLU A 21 -4.33 -13.49 -10.93
C GLU A 21 -4.35 -14.28 -9.61
N GLY A 22 -4.02 -13.63 -8.49
CA GLY A 22 -4.09 -14.24 -7.16
C GLY A 22 -5.51 -14.68 -6.81
N PHE A 23 -6.51 -13.84 -7.09
CA PHE A 23 -7.91 -14.20 -6.87
C PHE A 23 -8.35 -15.38 -7.75
N ALA A 24 -8.04 -15.35 -9.04
CA ALA A 24 -8.41 -16.42 -9.98
C ALA A 24 -7.77 -17.76 -9.60
N ARG A 25 -6.50 -17.76 -9.18
CA ARG A 25 -5.83 -18.96 -8.67
C ARG A 25 -6.56 -19.56 -7.48
N GLU A 26 -7.01 -18.73 -6.53
CA GLU A 26 -7.73 -19.20 -5.34
C GLU A 26 -9.16 -19.67 -5.63
N VAL A 27 -9.84 -19.06 -6.61
CA VAL A 27 -11.13 -19.57 -7.11
C VAL A 27 -10.96 -20.95 -7.73
N LEU A 28 -9.94 -21.14 -8.58
CA LEU A 28 -9.67 -22.44 -9.21
C LEU A 28 -9.29 -23.51 -8.19
N ARG A 29 -8.65 -23.13 -7.08
CA ARG A 29 -8.23 -24.03 -6.00
C ARG A 29 -9.40 -24.47 -5.12
N SER A 30 -10.26 -23.53 -4.74
CA SER A 30 -11.35 -23.76 -3.80
C SER A 30 -12.66 -24.21 -4.47
N GLN A 31 -12.79 -24.02 -5.78
CA GLN A 31 -13.99 -24.34 -6.58
C GLN A 31 -15.29 -23.94 -5.86
N PRO A 32 -15.43 -22.66 -5.46
CA PRO A 32 -16.54 -22.23 -4.63
C PRO A 32 -17.85 -22.19 -5.42
N GLN A 33 -18.96 -22.53 -4.78
CA GLN A 33 -20.29 -22.50 -5.41
C GLN A 33 -20.74 -21.08 -5.79
N SER A 34 -20.29 -20.05 -5.04
CA SER A 34 -20.55 -18.65 -5.34
C SER A 34 -19.26 -17.84 -5.38
N ILE A 35 -18.86 -17.44 -6.58
CA ILE A 35 -17.63 -16.66 -6.83
C ILE A 35 -17.71 -15.28 -6.16
N VAL A 36 -18.90 -14.65 -6.15
CA VAL A 36 -19.08 -13.29 -5.60
C VAL A 36 -18.90 -13.29 -4.08
N GLN A 37 -19.50 -14.26 -3.37
CA GLN A 37 -19.34 -14.40 -1.93
C GLN A 37 -17.89 -14.72 -1.55
N PHE A 38 -17.26 -15.62 -2.32
CA PHE A 38 -15.85 -15.96 -2.15
C PHE A 38 -14.94 -14.73 -2.36
N GLY A 39 -15.20 -13.92 -3.39
CA GLY A 39 -14.48 -12.68 -3.65
C GLY A 39 -14.58 -11.67 -2.51
N ALA A 40 -15.79 -11.46 -1.97
CA ALA A 40 -15.97 -10.58 -0.81
C ALA A 40 -15.15 -11.06 0.40
N MET A 41 -15.17 -12.36 0.70
CA MET A 41 -14.36 -12.94 1.78
C MET A 41 -12.86 -12.84 1.50
N TYR A 42 -12.43 -13.13 0.27
CA TYR A 42 -11.03 -13.10 -0.13
C TYR A 42 -10.43 -11.68 0.02
N PHE A 43 -11.08 -10.67 -0.56
CA PHE A 43 -10.57 -9.29 -0.49
C PHE A 43 -10.68 -8.69 0.90
N THR A 44 -11.70 -9.04 1.69
CA THR A 44 -11.76 -8.60 3.10
C THR A 44 -10.63 -9.20 3.93
N ASN A 45 -10.23 -10.45 3.66
CA ASN A 45 -9.07 -11.06 4.30
C ASN A 45 -7.75 -10.40 3.87
N LEU A 46 -7.57 -10.09 2.57
CA LEU A 46 -6.41 -9.34 2.09
C LEU A 46 -6.29 -7.96 2.76
N LEU A 47 -7.39 -7.22 2.89
CA LEU A 47 -7.41 -5.93 3.59
C LEU A 47 -7.03 -6.04 5.07
N LYS A 48 -7.47 -7.11 5.76
CA LYS A 48 -7.07 -7.37 7.15
C LYS A 48 -5.58 -7.65 7.26
N LEU A 49 -5.02 -8.43 6.33
CA LEU A 49 -3.58 -8.73 6.29
C LEU A 49 -2.76 -7.46 6.05
N GLN A 50 -3.21 -6.60 5.13
CA GLN A 50 -2.58 -5.30 4.88
C GLN A 50 -2.60 -4.41 6.13
N LYS A 51 -3.73 -4.32 6.84
CA LYS A 51 -3.79 -3.55 8.09
C LYS A 51 -2.85 -4.10 9.15
N LYS A 52 -2.78 -5.43 9.29
CA LYS A 52 -1.87 -6.09 10.24
C LYS A 52 -0.41 -5.86 9.90
N SER A 53 -0.02 -5.92 8.63
CA SER A 53 1.37 -5.66 8.22
C SER A 53 1.76 -4.22 8.51
N LEU A 54 0.86 -3.26 8.22
CA LEU A 54 1.07 -1.85 8.57
C LEU A 54 1.24 -1.66 10.09
N LEU A 55 0.36 -2.24 10.91
CA LEU A 55 0.47 -2.16 12.37
C LEU A 55 1.74 -2.82 12.90
N LYS A 56 2.17 -3.93 12.29
CA LYS A 56 3.44 -4.58 12.65
C LYS A 56 4.61 -3.64 12.38
N THR A 57 4.65 -2.99 11.22
CA THR A 57 5.68 -2.02 10.87
C THR A 57 5.70 -0.84 11.86
N GLU A 58 4.53 -0.29 12.21
CA GLU A 58 4.43 0.81 13.19
C GLU A 58 4.91 0.41 14.59
N ALA A 59 4.55 -0.80 15.06
CA ALA A 59 4.99 -1.33 16.33
C ALA A 59 6.50 -1.61 16.34
N ASP A 60 7.03 -2.14 15.25
CA ASP A 60 8.45 -2.45 15.08
C ASP A 60 9.29 -1.15 15.04
N ILE A 61 8.82 -0.14 14.29
CA ILE A 61 9.38 1.23 14.28
C ILE A 61 9.34 1.81 15.71
N ARG A 62 8.19 1.75 16.38
CA ARG A 62 8.05 2.28 17.75
C ARG A 62 8.96 1.56 18.75
N MET A 63 9.10 0.24 18.65
CA MET A 63 10.04 -0.54 19.47
C MET A 63 11.50 -0.15 19.18
N ARG A 64 11.86 0.04 17.90
CA ARG A 64 13.17 0.52 17.48
C ARG A 64 13.51 1.89 18.08
N TYR A 65 12.54 2.81 18.14
CA TYR A 65 12.71 4.16 18.70
C TYR A 65 12.58 4.22 20.24
N ARG A 66 11.95 3.22 20.88
CA ARG A 66 11.84 3.12 22.34
C ARG A 66 13.09 2.49 23.00
N MET A 67 13.94 1.84 22.21
CA MET A 67 15.20 1.20 22.63
C MET A 67 16.44 1.95 22.12
N MET A 68 16.30 3.23 21.76
CA MET A 68 17.42 4.12 21.49
C MET A 68 17.63 5.00 22.72
N PRO A 69 18.86 5.15 23.26
CA PRO A 69 19.12 6.17 24.27
C PRO A 69 18.72 7.53 23.69
N VAL A 70 18.16 8.40 24.53
CA VAL A 70 17.55 9.73 24.22
C VAL A 70 18.50 10.72 23.48
N PHE A 71 19.70 10.30 23.11
CA PHE A 71 20.76 11.10 22.49
C PHE A 71 20.57 11.44 21.00
N VAL A 72 19.50 10.97 20.34
CA VAL A 72 19.23 11.26 18.92
C VAL A 72 17.82 11.84 18.73
N ILE A 73 17.48 12.84 19.54
CA ILE A 73 16.30 13.67 19.32
C ILE A 73 16.76 15.00 18.70
N LEU A 74 16.52 15.11 17.39
CA LEU A 74 16.77 16.22 16.42
C LEU A 74 18.23 16.44 15.96
N PRO A 75 18.48 16.66 14.64
CA PRO A 75 17.60 17.31 13.67
C PRO A 75 17.65 16.68 12.25
N VAL A 76 16.80 15.69 11.93
CA VAL A 76 16.65 15.26 10.51
C VAL A 76 15.23 15.44 9.99
N PHE A 77 14.24 15.54 10.89
CA PHE A 77 12.84 15.75 10.49
C PHE A 77 12.42 17.23 10.38
N SER A 78 13.21 18.18 10.92
CA SER A 78 12.81 19.61 10.99
C SER A 78 13.17 20.44 9.75
N THR A 79 14.02 19.96 8.84
CA THR A 79 14.50 20.78 7.71
C THR A 79 13.61 20.71 6.47
N ARG A 80 12.85 19.63 6.27
CA ARG A 80 11.93 19.48 5.11
C ARG A 80 10.66 20.33 5.23
N PHE A 81 10.12 20.54 6.42
CA PHE A 81 8.94 21.38 6.63
C PHE A 81 9.25 22.89 6.54
N LYS A 82 10.45 23.32 6.99
CA LYS A 82 10.82 24.75 7.02
C LYS A 82 11.09 25.33 5.62
N LEU A 83 11.49 24.48 4.67
CA LEU A 83 11.73 24.86 3.27
C LEU A 83 10.44 25.11 2.47
N GLU A 84 9.34 24.44 2.80
CA GLU A 84 8.03 24.69 2.19
C GLU A 84 7.36 25.96 2.73
N ALA A 85 7.52 26.23 4.03
CA ALA A 85 7.03 27.47 4.64
C ALA A 85 7.76 28.73 4.12
N TYR A 86 9.06 28.64 3.82
CA TYR A 86 9.81 29.79 3.27
C TYR A 86 9.49 30.07 1.79
N LYS A 87 9.10 29.05 1.02
CA LYS A 87 8.69 29.22 -0.39
C LYS A 87 7.31 29.84 -0.56
N THR A 88 6.43 29.68 0.42
CA THR A 88 5.07 30.23 0.40
C THR A 88 5.00 31.67 0.92
N ALA A 89 5.98 32.11 1.72
CA ALA A 89 6.05 33.47 2.26
C ALA A 89 6.78 34.49 1.36
N LYS A 90 7.41 34.06 0.26
CA LYS A 90 8.16 34.92 -0.68
C LYS A 90 7.61 34.88 -2.12
N SER A 91 6.41 34.31 -2.30
CA SER A 91 5.62 34.39 -3.53
C SER A 91 4.54 35.45 -3.40
#